data_AF-A0A1L9UDG6-F1
#
_entry.id   AF-A0A1L9UDG6-F1
#
_cell.length_a   1.000
_cell.length_b   1.000
_cell.length_c   1.000
_cell.angle_alpha   90.00
_cell.angle_beta   90.00
_cell.angle_gamma   90.00
#
_symmetry.space_group_name_H-M   'P 1'
#
loop_
_entity.id
_entity.type
_entity.pdbx_description
1 polymer ?
#
loop_
_entity_poly.entity_id
_entity_poly.type
_entity_poly.pdbx_seq_one_letter_code
_entity_poly.pdbx_strand_id
1 'polypeptide(L)'
;MPWIGMTPDGRVPLYYVDLNGASWDSAPGLAEDGWQDELESHPELSPNRCAGAIVYNGLQMRMYPVVARRARAPFEFNGAIEWYSESPEYERAYNAFIDRMELMDS
;
A
#
# COMPACT_ATOMS: atom_id res chain seq x y z
N MET A 1 6.74 -15.19 20.35
CA MET A 1 5.32 -14.96 20.02
C MET A 1 5.22 -14.92 18.51
N PRO A 2 4.34 -15.68 17.84
CA PRO A 2 4.16 -15.54 16.39
C PRO A 2 3.39 -14.24 16.14
N TRP A 3 3.99 -13.34 15.37
CA TRP A 3 3.51 -11.98 15.18
C TRP A 3 2.32 -11.92 14.24
N ILE A 4 1.41 -11.02 14.58
CA ILE A 4 0.14 -10.77 13.91
C ILE A 4 0.44 -10.00 12.61
N GLY A 5 0.58 -10.66 11.46
CA GLY A 5 0.82 -9.90 10.22
C GLY A 5 1.33 -10.62 8.98
N MET A 6 1.80 -11.86 9.03
CA MET A 6 2.30 -12.52 7.81
C MET A 6 1.30 -13.51 7.24
N THR A 7 1.16 -13.53 5.91
CA THR A 7 0.68 -14.75 5.25
C THR A 7 1.66 -15.88 5.60
N PRO A 8 1.25 -17.15 5.58
CA PRO A 8 2.13 -18.27 5.93
C PRO A 8 3.47 -18.30 5.16
N ASP A 9 3.57 -17.59 4.03
CA ASP A 9 4.74 -17.44 3.18
C ASP A 9 5.50 -16.10 3.33
N GLY A 10 5.16 -15.26 4.32
CA GLY A 10 5.90 -14.04 4.65
C GLY A 10 5.64 -12.84 3.74
N ARG A 11 4.58 -12.87 2.93
CA ARG A 11 4.28 -11.82 1.94
C ARG A 11 3.41 -10.71 2.52
N VAL A 12 3.66 -9.49 2.04
CA VAL A 12 2.85 -8.31 2.32
C VAL A 12 1.73 -8.19 1.26
N PRO A 13 0.45 -8.12 1.65
CA PRO A 13 -0.64 -7.92 0.70
C PRO A 13 -0.59 -6.52 0.07
N LEU A 14 -0.85 -6.46 -1.22
CA LEU A 14 -0.93 -5.24 -2.01
C LEU A 14 -2.28 -5.18 -2.71
N TYR A 15 -2.92 -4.01 -2.67
CA TYR A 15 -4.22 -3.77 -3.29
C TYR A 15 -4.24 -2.41 -4.00
N TYR A 16 -5.19 -2.27 -4.91
CA TYR A 16 -5.34 -1.09 -5.75
C TYR A 16 -6.56 -0.27 -5.33
N VAL A 17 -6.41 1.05 -5.37
CA VAL A 17 -7.48 1.99 -5.03
C VAL A 17 -7.54 3.07 -6.10
N ASP A 18 -8.68 3.19 -6.76
CA ASP A 18 -8.92 4.26 -7.72
C ASP A 18 -9.23 5.56 -6.97
N LEU A 19 -8.48 6.62 -7.25
CA LEU A 19 -8.74 7.96 -6.73
C LEU A 19 -10.03 8.54 -7.33
N ASN A 20 -10.47 8.04 -8.49
CA ASN A 20 -11.70 8.39 -9.19
C ASN A 20 -11.89 9.91 -9.37
N GLY A 21 -10.81 10.60 -9.72
CA GLY A 21 -10.78 12.07 -9.89
C GLY A 21 -10.84 12.88 -8.59
N ALA A 22 -10.83 12.25 -7.42
CA ALA A 22 -10.73 12.94 -6.13
C ALA A 22 -9.34 13.59 -5.94
N SER A 23 -9.20 14.40 -4.89
CA SER A 23 -7.91 15.01 -4.54
C SER A 23 -6.95 13.95 -3.98
N TRP A 24 -5.65 14.12 -4.24
CA TRP A 24 -4.61 13.34 -3.57
C TRP A 24 -4.59 13.52 -2.04
N ASP A 25 -5.19 14.58 -1.51
CA ASP A 25 -5.33 14.77 -0.06
C ASP A 25 -6.30 13.76 0.57
N SER A 26 -7.25 13.21 -0.19
CA SER A 26 -8.16 12.15 0.27
C SER A 26 -7.60 10.74 0.10
N ALA A 27 -6.49 10.58 -0.62
CA ALA A 27 -5.88 9.28 -0.89
C ALA A 27 -5.58 8.43 0.36
N PRO A 28 -5.11 8.99 1.50
CA PRO A 28 -4.91 8.19 2.71
C PRO A 28 -6.21 7.56 3.23
N GLY A 29 -7.32 8.31 3.22
CA GLY A 29 -8.62 7.79 3.64
C GLY A 29 -9.11 6.68 2.71
N LEU A 30 -8.96 6.87 1.40
CA LEU A 30 -9.32 5.84 0.41
C LEU A 30 -8.46 4.58 0.52
N ALA A 31 -7.17 4.72 0.88
CA ALA A 31 -6.32 3.58 1.19
C ALA A 31 -6.80 2.84 2.45
N GLU A 32 -7.17 3.56 3.51
CA GLU A 32 -7.75 2.94 4.72
C GLU A 32 -9.05 2.19 4.42
N ASP A 33 -9.95 2.79 3.65
CA ASP A 33 -11.22 2.18 3.24
C ASP A 33 -10.98 0.94 2.36
N GLY A 34 -10.07 1.02 1.38
CA GLY A 34 -9.72 -0.14 0.55
C GLY A 34 -9.14 -1.31 1.35
N TRP A 35 -8.36 -1.04 2.40
CA TRP A 35 -7.90 -2.12 3.30
C TRP A 35 -9.05 -2.78 4.07
N GLN A 36 -10.07 -2.01 4.45
CA GLN A 36 -11.24 -2.56 5.12
C GLN A 36 -12.02 -3.49 4.17
N ASP A 37 -12.17 -3.11 2.90
CA ASP A 37 -12.80 -3.94 1.86
C ASP A 37 -11.99 -5.24 1.62
N GLU A 38 -10.65 -5.16 1.62
CA GLU A 38 -9.77 -6.32 1.52
C GLU A 38 -9.94 -7.26 2.72
N LEU A 39 -10.00 -6.75 3.95
CA LEU A 39 -10.23 -7.55 5.16
C LEU A 39 -11.61 -8.24 5.15
N GLU A 40 -12.62 -7.61 4.56
CA GLU A 40 -13.96 -8.19 4.42
C GLU A 40 -13.99 -9.31 3.38
N SER A 41 -13.23 -9.15 2.29
CA SER A 41 -13.08 -10.15 1.22
C SER A 41 -12.16 -11.31 1.61
N HIS A 42 -11.21 -11.04 2.52
CA HIS A 42 -10.17 -11.95 2.97
C HIS A 42 -10.14 -12.03 4.51
N PRO A 43 -11.14 -12.66 5.15
CA PRO A 43 -11.26 -12.72 6.61
C PRO A 43 -10.12 -13.47 7.31
N GLU A 44 -9.29 -14.20 6.55
CA GLU A 44 -8.05 -14.80 7.02
C GLU A 44 -6.93 -13.80 7.33
N LEU A 45 -7.02 -12.58 6.77
CA LEU A 45 -6.03 -11.53 7.00
C LEU A 45 -6.24 -10.91 8.37
N SER A 46 -5.14 -10.66 9.08
CA SER A 46 -5.22 -9.95 10.35
C SER A 46 -5.44 -8.46 10.11
N PRO A 47 -6.35 -7.79 10.83
CA PRO A 47 -6.52 -6.34 10.72
C PRO A 47 -5.33 -5.51 11.21
N ASN A 48 -4.47 -6.10 12.05
CA ASN A 48 -3.27 -5.43 12.58
C ASN A 48 -2.04 -5.65 11.68
N ARG A 49 -2.22 -6.32 10.54
CA ARG A 49 -1.19 -6.59 9.55
C ARG A 49 -0.72 -5.32 8.83
N CYS A 50 0.48 -5.38 8.29
CA CYS A 50 1.04 -4.42 7.35
C CYS A 50 0.57 -4.74 5.91
N ALA A 51 0.14 -3.73 5.16
CA ALA A 51 -0.32 -3.86 3.77
C ALA A 51 0.10 -2.64 2.94
N GLY A 52 0.11 -2.75 1.62
CA GLY A 52 0.37 -1.61 0.75
C GLY A 52 -0.80 -1.27 -0.16
N ALA A 53 -1.25 -0.02 -0.12
CA ALA A 53 -2.18 0.52 -1.10
C ALA A 53 -1.44 1.15 -2.27
N ILE A 54 -1.83 0.81 -3.49
CA ILE A 54 -1.48 1.58 -4.69
C ILE A 54 -2.69 2.43 -5.03
N VAL A 55 -2.63 3.72 -4.69
CA VAL A 55 -3.67 4.68 -5.05
C VAL A 55 -3.32 5.27 -6.40
N TYR A 56 -4.23 5.21 -7.36
CA TYR A 56 -3.98 5.65 -8.73
C TYR A 56 -5.04 6.60 -9.27
N ASN A 57 -4.65 7.50 -10.16
CA ASN A 57 -5.54 8.36 -10.94
C ASN A 57 -5.08 8.36 -12.40
N GLY A 58 -5.77 7.61 -13.25
CA GLY A 58 -5.27 7.28 -14.58
C GLY A 58 -3.93 6.54 -14.48
N LEU A 59 -2.88 7.08 -15.11
CA LEU A 59 -1.53 6.49 -15.07
C LEU A 59 -0.71 6.93 -13.87
N GLN A 60 -1.12 7.98 -13.15
CA GLN A 60 -0.38 8.50 -12.01
C GLN A 60 -0.67 7.70 -10.75
N MET A 61 0.36 7.35 -9.99
CA MET A 61 0.21 6.50 -8.81
C MET A 61 1.04 7.00 -7.63
N ARG A 62 0.55 6.69 -6.42
CA ARG A 62 1.24 6.85 -5.15
C ARG A 62 1.03 5.60 -4.31
N MET A 63 2.06 5.15 -3.60
CA MET A 63 1.98 3.98 -2.73
C MET A 63 1.86 4.42 -1.27
N TYR A 64 0.94 3.82 -0.52
CA TYR A 64 0.72 4.11 0.88
C TYR A 64 0.94 2.85 1.72
N PRO A 65 1.88 2.85 2.67
CA PRO A 65 1.93 1.84 3.71
C PRO A 65 0.66 1.93 4.56
N VAL A 66 0.01 0.80 4.81
CA VAL A 66 -1.11 0.68 5.74
C VAL A 66 -0.72 -0.23 6.88
N VAL A 67 -0.68 0.32 8.09
CA VAL A 67 -0.27 -0.40 9.30
C VAL A 67 -1.36 -0.27 10.33
N ALA A 68 -1.87 -1.40 10.83
CA ALA A 68 -2.97 -1.42 11.80
C ALA A 68 -4.16 -0.55 11.37
N ARG A 69 -4.60 -0.73 10.11
CA ARG A 69 -5.71 0.00 9.47
C ARG A 69 -5.50 1.50 9.27
N ARG A 70 -4.26 1.98 9.39
CA ARG A 70 -3.94 3.41 9.18
C ARG A 70 -2.96 3.58 8.04
N ALA A 71 -3.34 4.40 7.07
CA ALA A 71 -2.45 4.81 6.01
C ALA A 71 -1.37 5.74 6.58
N ARG A 72 -0.12 5.48 6.20
CA ARG A 72 1.03 6.32 6.55
C ARG A 72 1.30 7.32 5.43
N ALA A 73 2.31 8.17 5.64
CA ALA A 73 2.79 9.04 4.58
C ALA A 73 3.09 8.22 3.31
N PRO A 74 2.78 8.75 2.11
CA PRO A 74 3.04 8.03 0.88
C PRO A 74 4.54 7.74 0.77
N PHE A 75 4.85 6.60 0.18
CA PHE A 75 6.22 6.21 -0.09
C PHE A 75 6.87 7.22 -1.03
N GLU A 76 8.11 7.58 -0.72
CA GLU A 76 8.93 8.47 -1.54
C GLU A 76 10.13 7.68 -2.05
N PHE A 77 10.38 7.75 -3.36
CA PHE A 77 11.50 7.10 -4.02
C PHE A 77 12.31 8.15 -4.79
N ASN A 78 13.57 8.33 -4.40
CA ASN A 78 14.48 9.33 -5.01
C ASN A 78 13.91 10.76 -5.03
N GLY A 79 13.21 11.19 -3.98
CA GLY A 79 12.62 12.53 -3.90
C GLY A 79 11.28 12.68 -4.64
N ALA A 80 10.80 11.62 -5.29
CA ALA A 80 9.52 11.61 -5.99
C ALA A 80 8.50 10.75 -5.24
N ILE A 81 7.24 11.21 -5.22
CA ILE A 81 6.10 10.50 -4.63
C ILE A 81 5.12 10.04 -5.72
N GLU A 82 5.13 10.72 -6.87
CA GLU A 82 4.25 10.42 -8.00
C GLU A 82 5.05 9.81 -9.15
N TRP A 83 4.53 8.70 -9.67
CA TRP A 83 5.11 8.01 -10.82
C TRP A 83 4.02 7.64 -11.81
N TYR A 84 4.42 7.43 -13.06
CA TYR A 84 3.55 6.89 -14.09
C TYR A 84 3.70 5.37 -14.12
N SER A 85 2.59 4.63 -14.15
CA SER A 85 2.59 3.15 -14.12
C SER A 85 3.37 2.49 -15.26
N GLU A 86 3.50 3.18 -16.40
CA GLU A 86 4.25 2.71 -17.56
C GLU A 86 5.75 3.04 -17.50
N SER A 87 6.21 3.72 -16.44
CA SER A 87 7.59 4.19 -16.34
C SER A 87 8.51 3.21 -15.59
N PRO A 88 9.81 3.13 -15.94
CA PRO A 88 10.78 2.33 -15.20
C PRO A 88 10.99 2.79 -13.75
N GLU A 89 10.66 4.05 -13.44
CA GLU A 89 10.66 4.59 -12.07
C GLU A 89 9.60 3.93 -11.21
N TYR A 90 8.41 3.66 -11.76
CA TYR A 90 7.36 2.96 -11.02
C TYR A 90 7.79 1.56 -10.62
N GLU A 91 8.31 0.75 -11.55
CA GLU A 91 8.73 -0.63 -11.25
C GLU A 91 9.81 -0.66 -10.16
N ARG A 92 10.77 0.28 -10.22
CA ARG A 92 11.81 0.42 -9.19
C ARG A 92 11.24 0.89 -7.85
N ALA A 93 10.32 1.86 -7.86
CA ALA A 93 9.66 2.33 -6.65
C ALA A 93 8.80 1.24 -6.01
N TYR A 94 8.10 0.44 -6.82
CA TYR A 94 7.27 -0.69 -6.38
C TYR A 94 8.11 -1.77 -5.68
N ASN A 95 9.21 -2.19 -6.29
CA ASN A 95 10.09 -3.18 -5.68
C ASN A 95 10.73 -2.64 -4.39
N ALA A 96 11.21 -1.39 -4.40
CA ALA A 96 11.75 -0.75 -3.20
C ALA A 96 10.71 -0.58 -2.09
N PHE A 97 9.43 -0.35 -2.46
CA PHE A 97 8.33 -0.30 -1.53
C PHE A 97 8.09 -1.65 -0.86
N ILE A 98 8.08 -2.75 -1.62
CA ILE A 98 7.95 -4.11 -1.08
C ILE A 98 9.08 -4.39 -0.08
N ASP A 99 10.34 -4.17 -0.46
CA ASP A 99 11.50 -4.38 0.42
C ASP A 99 11.38 -3.56 1.71
N ARG A 100 10.94 -2.30 1.59
CA ARG A 100 10.74 -1.40 2.73
C ARG A 100 9.66 -1.92 3.68
N MET A 101 8.58 -2.47 3.14
CA MET A 101 7.45 -2.97 3.92
C MET A 101 7.82 -4.24 4.68
N GLU A 102 8.59 -5.14 4.08
CA GLU A 102 9.12 -6.34 4.76
C GLU A 102 10.02 -5.97 5.97
N LEU A 103 10.77 -4.87 5.86
CA LEU A 103 11.62 -4.37 6.96
C LEU A 103 10.85 -3.71 8.10
N MET A 104 9.63 -3.21 7.86
CA MET A 104 8.81 -2.60 8.92
C MET A 104 8.19 -3.62 9.88
N ASP A 105 8.23 -4.91 9.50
CA ASP A 105 7.77 -6.05 10.30
C ASP A 105 8.93 -6.78 11.02
N SER A 106 10.19 -6.38 10.80
CA SER A 106 11.41 -6.95 11.42
C SER A 106 11.85 -6.20 12.69
#